data_AF-A0A9Q0KYF8-F1
#
_entry.id   AF-A0A9Q0KYF8-F1
#
_cell.length_a   1.000
_cell.length_b   1.000
_cell.length_c   1.000
_cell.angle_alpha   90.00
_cell.angle_beta   90.00
_cell.angle_gamma   90.00
#
_symmetry.space_group_name_H-M   'P 1'
#
loop_
_entity.id
_entity.type
_entity.pdbx_description
1 polymer ?
#
loop_
_entity_poly.entity_id
_entity_poly.type
_entity_poly.pdbx_seq_one_letter_code
_entity_poly.pdbx_strand_id
1 'polypeptide(L)'
;MLAEIQDHERRLEKLQSQIRGKDSLILELRRQLEDLNRKNAALEEQWKRPKDFEEEKVGPYRDLDPYSFADVFNAASMSIHDFAKPLIGLMKASCWDLDLAANSIEESVVYSKRSHKKYAFEAYLSRRMFHGFRPKLHNVEDITRFIDPFDALVEEPTSSFAKFCRLKYPFVVHSKMEASFFGNLDQRTFVLNGKHPRTPLYQAFVKMAKWVWVLQGLAASVEAKAEIFGVQRGSEFSEDYMESVVEDGFDAAVGVDREQGRRIVGFMVMPGFRIGKAVIRSRVYLSKMECLQGTTQ
;
A
#
# COMPACT_ATOMS: atom_id res chain seq x y z
N MET A 1 6.34 50.31 40.32
CA MET A 1 5.27 50.78 39.42
C MET A 1 5.78 51.21 38.04
N LEU A 2 6.42 52.38 37.84
CA LEU A 2 6.86 52.82 36.49
C LEU A 2 7.91 51.89 35.84
N ALA A 3 8.88 51.40 36.61
CA ALA A 3 9.94 50.50 36.10
C ALA A 3 9.41 49.11 35.70
N GLU A 4 8.38 48.61 36.39
CA GLU A 4 7.73 47.33 36.07
C GLU A 4 6.89 47.45 34.81
N ILE A 5 6.18 48.56 34.63
CA ILE A 5 5.42 48.86 33.41
C ILE A 5 6.36 48.88 32.19
N GLN A 6 7.51 49.55 32.29
CA GLN A 6 8.51 49.58 31.22
C GLN A 6 9.17 48.22 30.91
N ASP A 7 9.27 47.33 31.90
CA ASP A 7 9.77 45.96 31.67
C ASP A 7 8.71 45.09 30.97
N HIS A 8 7.44 45.23 31.36
CA HIS A 8 6.32 44.57 30.68
C HIS A 8 6.15 45.04 29.23
N GLU A 9 6.30 46.34 28.96
CA GLU A 9 6.27 46.91 27.60
C GLU A 9 7.37 46.32 26.72
N ARG A 10 8.62 46.26 27.20
CA ARG A 10 9.73 45.63 26.46
C ARG A 10 9.51 44.14 26.20
N ARG A 11 8.93 43.40 27.15
CA ARG A 11 8.58 41.98 26.96
C ARG A 11 7.47 41.81 25.92
N LEU A 12 6.47 42.69 25.91
CA LEU A 12 5.39 42.68 24.92
C LEU A 12 5.93 42.96 23.52
N GLU A 13 6.79 43.95 23.34
CA GLU A 13 7.42 44.26 22.05
C GLU A 13 8.27 43.08 21.54
N LYS A 14 8.99 42.41 22.44
CA LYS A 14 9.77 41.21 22.11
C LYS A 14 8.86 40.06 21.66
N LEU A 15 7.76 39.80 22.36
CA LEU A 15 6.80 38.75 21.97
C LEU A 15 6.11 39.09 20.64
N GLN A 16 5.73 40.35 20.43
CA GLN A 16 5.15 40.81 19.17
C GLN A 16 6.11 40.65 17.99
N SER A 17 7.41 40.93 18.17
CA SER A 17 8.40 40.70 17.10
C SER A 17 8.59 39.22 16.79
N GLN A 18 8.57 38.35 17.80
CA GLN A 18 8.62 36.90 17.61
C GLN A 18 7.38 36.34 16.90
N ILE A 19 6.19 36.85 17.23
CA ILE A 19 4.93 36.47 16.55
C ILE A 19 5.02 36.85 15.07
N ARG A 20 5.38 38.11 14.76
CA ARG A 20 5.55 38.56 13.37
C ARG A 20 6.55 37.70 12.60
N GLY A 21 7.66 37.31 13.24
CA GLY A 21 8.66 36.42 12.64
C GLY A 21 8.11 35.02 12.33
N LYS A 22 7.37 34.43 13.27
CA LYS A 22 6.71 33.12 13.07
C LYS A 22 5.61 33.19 12.01
N ASP A 23 4.82 34.25 11.96
CA ASP A 23 3.78 34.45 10.95
C ASP A 23 4.40 34.53 9.54
N SER A 24 5.54 35.19 9.41
CA SER A 24 6.29 35.28 8.16
C SER A 24 6.81 33.92 7.71
N LEU A 25 7.32 33.11 8.64
CA LEU A 25 7.77 31.74 8.37
C LEU A 25 6.62 30.81 7.98
N ILE A 26 5.47 30.91 8.66
CA ILE A 26 4.26 30.15 8.32
C ILE A 26 3.82 30.46 6.89
N LEU A 27 3.88 31.74 6.49
CA LEU A 27 3.48 32.17 5.16
C LEU A 27 4.43 31.63 4.07
N GLU A 28 5.74 31.64 4.33
CA GLU A 28 6.73 31.04 3.42
C GLU A 28 6.57 29.52 3.30
N LEU A 29 6.39 28.82 4.43
CA LEU A 29 6.18 27.37 4.42
C LEU A 29 4.89 26.98 3.69
N ARG A 30 3.81 27.76 3.85
CA ARG A 30 2.57 27.56 3.09
C ARG A 30 2.81 27.72 1.59
N ARG A 31 3.58 28.75 1.18
CA ARG A 31 3.93 28.96 -0.23
C ARG A 31 4.75 27.81 -0.80
N GLN A 32 5.72 27.30 -0.06
CA GLN A 32 6.52 26.14 -0.46
C GLN A 32 5.68 24.87 -0.59
N LEU A 33 4.73 24.65 0.33
CA LEU A 33 3.81 23.52 0.29
C LEU A 33 2.87 23.59 -0.92
N GLU A 34 2.36 24.78 -1.24
CA GLU A 34 1.56 25.00 -2.47
C GLU A 34 2.37 24.74 -3.74
N ASP A 35 3.61 25.22 -3.82
CA ASP A 35 4.49 24.98 -4.96
C ASP A 35 4.81 23.48 -5.15
N LEU A 36 5.11 22.78 -4.05
CA LEU A 36 5.29 21.33 -4.06
C LEU A 36 4.02 20.58 -4.44
N ASN A 37 2.85 21.01 -3.96
CA ASN A 37 1.57 20.41 -4.35
C ASN A 37 1.25 20.64 -5.82
N ARG A 38 1.54 21.82 -6.37
CA ARG A 38 1.41 22.09 -7.82
C ARG A 38 2.35 21.21 -8.64
N LYS A 39 3.60 21.06 -8.21
CA LYS A 39 4.58 20.16 -8.86
C LYS A 39 4.12 18.70 -8.81
N ASN A 40 3.61 18.24 -7.66
CA ASN A 40 3.06 16.89 -7.51
C ASN A 40 1.83 16.70 -8.41
N ALA A 41 0.90 17.65 -8.46
CA ALA A 41 -0.27 17.58 -9.34
C ALA A 41 0.13 17.57 -10.82
N ALA A 42 1.12 18.37 -11.23
CA ALA A 42 1.64 18.35 -12.61
C ALA A 42 2.32 17.02 -12.96
N LEU A 43 3.02 16.40 -12.01
CA LEU A 43 3.58 15.05 -12.17
C LEU A 43 2.44 14.02 -12.26
N GLU A 44 1.41 14.11 -11.42
CA GLU A 44 0.24 13.23 -11.52
C GLU A 44 -0.46 13.35 -12.87
N GLU A 45 -0.64 14.56 -13.40
CA GLU A 45 -1.22 14.78 -14.73
C GLU A 45 -0.32 14.29 -15.87
N GLN A 46 1.01 14.42 -15.74
CA GLN A 46 1.96 13.78 -16.67
C GLN A 46 1.85 12.25 -16.68
N TRP A 47 1.46 11.65 -15.57
CA TRP A 47 1.29 10.20 -15.45
C TRP A 47 -0.11 9.73 -15.87
N LYS A 48 -1.13 10.58 -15.77
CA LYS A 48 -2.49 10.32 -16.27
C LYS A 48 -2.62 10.44 -17.78
N ARG A 49 -1.76 11.24 -18.43
CA ARG A 49 -1.64 11.17 -19.89
C ARG A 49 -1.17 9.76 -20.24
N PRO A 50 -1.93 8.99 -21.04
CA PRO A 50 -1.37 7.81 -21.67
C PRO A 50 -0.20 8.33 -22.49
N LYS A 51 1.03 8.07 -22.05
CA LYS A 51 2.10 7.96 -23.05
C LYS A 51 1.61 6.83 -23.94
N ASP A 52 1.58 7.10 -25.24
CA ASP A 52 1.60 6.06 -26.27
C ASP A 52 2.86 5.22 -25.96
N PHE A 53 2.70 4.27 -25.04
CA PHE A 53 3.61 3.16 -24.91
C PHE A 53 3.39 2.45 -26.21
N GLU A 54 4.39 2.51 -27.10
CA GLU A 54 4.46 1.59 -28.21
C GLU A 54 4.05 0.23 -27.66
N GLU A 55 2.94 -0.28 -28.18
CA GLU A 55 2.57 -1.66 -28.00
C GLU A 55 3.78 -2.43 -28.49
N GLU A 56 4.59 -2.89 -27.54
CA GLU A 56 5.61 -3.89 -27.78
C GLU A 56 4.90 -4.96 -28.62
N LYS A 57 5.42 -5.29 -29.81
CA LYS A 57 4.77 -6.23 -30.72
C LYS A 57 4.73 -7.60 -30.06
N VAL A 58 3.70 -7.80 -29.25
CA VAL A 58 3.42 -8.98 -28.46
C VAL A 58 2.80 -9.98 -29.43
N GLY A 59 3.60 -10.96 -29.85
CA GLY A 59 3.15 -12.10 -30.68
C GLY A 59 2.02 -12.88 -29.99
N PRO A 60 1.37 -13.83 -30.66
CA PRO A 60 0.20 -14.52 -30.12
C PRO A 60 0.59 -15.39 -28.90
N TYR A 61 0.37 -14.87 -27.69
CA TYR A 61 0.50 -15.64 -26.44
C TYR A 61 -0.65 -16.64 -26.39
N ARG A 62 -0.36 -17.90 -26.72
CA ARG A 62 -1.32 -19.00 -26.56
C ARG A 62 -0.99 -19.99 -25.47
N ASP A 63 0.14 -19.86 -24.77
CA ASP A 63 0.51 -20.81 -23.71
C ASP A 63 1.02 -20.08 -22.47
N LEU A 64 0.09 -19.58 -21.65
CA LEU A 64 0.32 -19.29 -20.23
C LEU A 64 -0.58 -20.30 -19.51
N ASP A 65 -0.13 -21.38 -18.86
CA ASP A 65 1.01 -21.58 -17.96
C ASP A 65 0.87 -23.02 -17.37
N PRO A 66 1.89 -23.67 -16.76
CA PRO A 66 1.68 -24.68 -15.70
C PRO A 66 1.01 -24.14 -14.40
N TYR A 67 1.06 -22.83 -14.09
CA TYR A 67 0.39 -22.24 -12.92
C TYR A 67 -0.99 -21.62 -13.25
N SER A 68 -1.98 -21.85 -12.38
CA SER A 68 -3.29 -21.21 -12.53
C SER A 68 -3.25 -19.75 -12.04
N PHE A 69 -4.22 -18.94 -12.47
CA PHE A 69 -4.40 -17.58 -11.94
C PHE A 69 -4.50 -17.58 -10.40
N ALA A 70 -5.14 -18.60 -9.82
CA ALA A 70 -5.27 -18.75 -8.36
C ALA A 70 -3.91 -18.98 -7.69
N ASP A 71 -3.00 -19.73 -8.31
CA ASP A 71 -1.65 -19.98 -7.78
C ASP A 71 -0.83 -18.69 -7.76
N VAL A 72 -0.88 -17.90 -8.83
CA VAL A 72 -0.19 -16.61 -8.90
C VAL A 72 -0.82 -15.59 -7.94
N PHE A 73 -2.14 -15.59 -7.77
CA PHE A 73 -2.80 -14.78 -6.76
C PHE A 73 -2.34 -15.14 -5.34
N ASN A 74 -2.24 -16.44 -5.04
CA ASN A 74 -1.71 -16.92 -3.76
C ASN A 74 -0.24 -16.52 -3.57
N ALA A 75 0.60 -16.67 -4.60
CA ALA A 75 1.99 -16.24 -4.57
C ALA A 75 2.12 -14.73 -4.34
N ALA A 76 1.26 -13.92 -4.97
CA ALA A 76 1.19 -12.48 -4.72
C ALA A 76 0.83 -12.17 -3.26
N SER A 77 -0.20 -12.83 -2.71
CA SER A 77 -0.57 -12.64 -1.30
C SER A 77 0.55 -13.07 -0.34
N MET A 78 1.22 -14.20 -0.59
CA MET A 78 2.36 -14.65 0.22
C MET A 78 3.54 -13.67 0.14
N SER A 79 3.84 -13.15 -1.05
CA SER A 79 4.93 -12.19 -1.22
C SER A 79 4.68 -10.85 -0.51
N ILE A 80 3.41 -10.43 -0.41
CA ILE A 80 3.01 -9.27 0.40
C ILE A 80 3.23 -9.54 1.89
N HIS A 81 2.81 -10.71 2.37
CA HIS A 81 3.08 -11.15 3.73
C HIS A 81 4.58 -11.19 4.04
N ASP A 82 5.40 -11.71 3.13
CA ASP A 82 6.84 -11.79 3.30
C ASP A 82 7.52 -10.41 3.26
N PHE A 83 7.06 -9.48 2.44
CA PHE A 83 7.56 -8.10 2.43
C PHE A 83 7.13 -7.30 3.66
N ALA A 84 5.98 -7.61 4.27
CA ALA A 84 5.56 -6.98 5.51
C ALA A 84 6.57 -7.19 6.65
N LYS A 85 7.24 -8.36 6.70
CA LYS A 85 8.22 -8.70 7.75
C LYS A 85 9.41 -7.72 7.83
N PRO A 86 10.21 -7.50 6.77
CA PRO A 86 11.31 -6.53 6.82
C PRO A 86 10.81 -5.10 6.98
N LEU A 87 9.64 -4.75 6.44
CA LEU A 87 9.05 -3.42 6.65
C LEU A 87 8.76 -3.15 8.13
N ILE A 88 8.05 -4.07 8.79
CA ILE A 88 7.77 -3.99 10.24
C ILE A 88 9.08 -4.04 11.05
N GLY A 89 10.07 -4.82 10.59
CA GLY A 89 11.41 -4.86 11.18
C GLY A 89 12.08 -3.48 11.22
N LEU A 90 12.04 -2.74 10.09
CA LEU A 90 12.58 -1.38 10.00
C LEU A 90 11.79 -0.39 10.85
N MET A 91 10.46 -0.52 10.91
CA MET A 91 9.63 0.31 11.80
C MET A 91 10.04 0.13 13.26
N LYS A 92 10.25 -1.11 13.71
CA LYS A 92 10.75 -1.40 15.07
C LYS A 92 12.14 -0.81 15.31
N ALA A 93 13.07 -1.02 14.36
CA ALA A 93 14.42 -0.48 14.46
C ALA A 93 14.44 1.07 14.51
N SER A 94 13.44 1.70 13.91
CA SER A 94 13.25 3.15 13.89
C SER A 94 12.39 3.68 15.05
N CYS A 95 12.15 2.86 16.08
CA CYS A 95 11.37 3.20 17.27
C CYS A 95 9.91 3.60 17.00
N TRP A 96 9.28 3.07 15.95
CA TRP A 96 7.86 3.31 15.70
C TRP A 96 7.00 2.55 16.71
N ASP A 97 5.93 3.22 17.17
CA ASP A 97 4.84 2.55 17.85
C ASP A 97 3.98 1.80 16.82
N LEU A 98 4.08 0.47 16.82
CA LEU A 98 3.34 -0.38 15.89
C LEU A 98 1.84 -0.42 16.17
N ASP A 99 1.43 -0.18 17.41
CA ASP A 99 0.02 -0.15 17.79
C ASP A 99 -0.62 1.13 17.23
N LEU A 100 0.04 2.28 17.37
CA LEU A 100 -0.38 3.53 16.73
C LEU A 100 -0.30 3.45 15.20
N ALA A 101 0.75 2.85 14.65
CA ALA A 101 0.89 2.71 13.20
C ALA A 101 -0.23 1.84 12.59
N ALA A 102 -0.57 0.70 13.21
CA ALA A 102 -1.68 -0.14 12.78
C ALA A 102 -3.02 0.61 12.83
N ASN A 103 -3.28 1.34 13.93
CA ASN A 103 -4.50 2.14 14.08
C ASN A 103 -4.57 3.31 13.07
N SER A 104 -3.43 3.85 12.63
CA SER A 104 -3.38 4.88 11.58
C SER A 104 -3.72 4.34 10.18
N ILE A 105 -3.56 3.03 9.97
CA ILE A 105 -3.89 2.37 8.71
C ILE A 105 -5.35 1.94 8.70
N GLU A 106 -5.79 1.31 9.79
CA GLU A 106 -7.16 0.83 9.99
C GLU A 106 -7.71 1.43 11.28
N GLU A 107 -8.40 2.56 11.13
CA GLU A 107 -8.99 3.27 12.25
C GLU A 107 -10.13 2.45 12.87
N SER A 108 -10.26 2.49 14.20
CA SER A 108 -11.40 1.93 14.94
C SER A 108 -11.67 0.45 14.65
N VAL A 109 -10.62 -0.35 14.44
CA VAL A 109 -10.72 -1.82 14.34
C VAL A 109 -10.30 -2.45 15.66
N VAL A 110 -11.20 -3.24 16.24
CA VAL A 110 -10.89 -4.06 17.41
C VAL A 110 -10.28 -5.37 16.94
N TYR A 111 -8.98 -5.54 17.16
CA TYR A 111 -8.26 -6.77 16.84
C TYR A 111 -8.51 -7.83 17.90
N SER A 112 -8.84 -9.05 17.47
CA SER A 112 -9.09 -10.19 18.36
C SER A 112 -7.82 -10.64 19.09
N LYS A 113 -6.65 -10.48 18.45
CA LYS A 113 -5.34 -10.75 19.05
C LYS A 113 -4.39 -9.60 18.73
N ARG A 114 -3.47 -9.29 19.65
CA ARG A 114 -2.44 -8.26 19.39
C ARG A 114 -1.60 -8.58 18.14
N SER A 115 -1.31 -9.86 17.89
CA SER A 115 -0.57 -10.32 16.71
C SER A 115 -1.31 -10.08 15.38
N HIS A 116 -2.63 -9.87 15.39
CA HIS A 116 -3.42 -9.61 14.19
C HIS A 116 -3.18 -8.23 13.58
N LYS A 117 -2.56 -7.30 14.31
CA LYS A 117 -2.17 -5.99 13.77
C LYS A 117 -1.25 -6.10 12.54
N LYS A 118 -0.55 -7.24 12.38
CA LYS A 118 0.20 -7.55 11.15
C LYS A 118 -0.64 -7.42 9.88
N TYR A 119 -1.92 -7.80 9.94
CA TYR A 119 -2.83 -7.74 8.81
C TYR A 119 -3.13 -6.32 8.36
N ALA A 120 -3.03 -5.31 9.24
CA ALA A 120 -3.16 -3.91 8.85
C ALA A 120 -2.03 -3.49 7.90
N PHE A 121 -0.80 -3.91 8.20
CA PHE A 121 0.36 -3.64 7.33
C PHE A 121 0.25 -4.40 6.01
N GLU A 122 -0.20 -5.66 6.03
CA GLU A 122 -0.48 -6.42 4.81
C GLU A 122 -1.58 -5.74 3.97
N ALA A 123 -2.67 -5.27 4.58
CA ALA A 123 -3.74 -4.52 3.92
C ALA A 123 -3.22 -3.22 3.28
N TYR A 124 -2.37 -2.47 4.01
CA TYR A 124 -1.68 -1.30 3.47
C TYR A 124 -0.88 -1.64 2.21
N LEU A 125 -0.06 -2.70 2.26
CA LEU A 125 0.77 -3.14 1.14
C LEU A 125 -0.06 -3.58 -0.05
N SER A 126 -1.08 -4.43 0.18
CA SER A 126 -2.02 -4.85 -0.85
C SER A 126 -2.69 -3.66 -1.52
N ARG A 127 -3.23 -2.70 -0.75
CA ARG A 127 -3.84 -1.49 -1.31
C ARG A 127 -2.88 -0.71 -2.19
N ARG A 128 -1.61 -0.53 -1.78
CA ARG A 128 -0.60 0.19 -2.57
C ARG A 128 -0.19 -0.57 -3.83
N MET A 129 -0.01 -1.88 -3.72
CA MET A 129 0.40 -2.72 -4.85
C MET A 129 -0.70 -2.86 -5.90
N PHE A 130 -1.95 -3.02 -5.48
CA PHE A 130 -3.11 -3.14 -6.38
C PHE A 130 -3.74 -1.80 -6.76
N HIS A 131 -3.24 -0.66 -6.25
CA HIS A 131 -3.72 0.65 -6.64
C HIS A 131 -3.56 0.86 -8.16
N GLY A 132 -4.65 1.24 -8.84
CA GLY A 132 -4.66 1.42 -10.28
C GLY A 132 -4.42 0.12 -11.08
N PHE A 133 -4.68 -1.05 -10.49
CA PHE A 133 -4.58 -2.33 -11.19
C PHE A 133 -5.46 -2.31 -12.43
N ARG A 134 -4.84 -2.58 -13.59
CA ARG A 134 -5.49 -2.73 -14.88
C ARG A 134 -4.81 -3.90 -15.58
N PRO A 135 -5.56 -4.88 -16.11
CA PRO A 135 -4.97 -5.92 -16.94
C PRO A 135 -4.09 -5.28 -18.02
N LYS A 136 -2.85 -5.75 -18.13
CA LYS A 136 -1.91 -5.29 -19.14
C LYS A 136 -1.18 -6.49 -19.71
N LEU A 137 -1.20 -6.65 -21.02
CA LEU A 137 -0.42 -7.68 -21.70
C LEU A 137 1.07 -7.31 -21.61
N HIS A 138 1.86 -8.24 -21.10
CA HIS A 138 3.32 -8.19 -21.10
C HIS A 138 3.87 -9.61 -20.98
N ASN A 139 5.11 -9.80 -21.44
CA ASN A 139 5.75 -11.11 -21.41
C ASN A 139 6.10 -11.52 -19.96
N VAL A 140 5.26 -12.32 -19.31
CA VAL A 140 5.52 -12.72 -17.92
C VAL A 140 6.72 -13.68 -17.80
N GLU A 141 7.05 -14.41 -18.87
CA GLU A 141 8.18 -15.37 -18.91
C GLU A 141 9.52 -14.68 -18.67
N ASP A 142 9.64 -13.44 -19.12
CA ASP A 142 10.84 -12.62 -18.94
C ASP A 142 11.18 -12.41 -17.47
N ILE A 143 10.23 -12.54 -16.54
CA ILE A 143 10.49 -12.38 -15.10
C ILE A 143 10.31 -13.71 -14.35
N THR A 144 9.42 -14.59 -14.79
CA THR A 144 9.19 -15.88 -14.10
C THR A 144 10.38 -16.83 -14.21
N ARG A 145 11.16 -16.76 -15.31
CA ARG A 145 12.39 -17.55 -15.49
C ARG A 145 13.48 -17.28 -14.46
N PHE A 146 13.48 -16.10 -13.85
CA PHE A 146 14.48 -15.72 -12.85
C PHE A 146 14.07 -16.20 -11.46
N ILE A 147 14.99 -16.88 -10.77
CA ILE A 147 14.83 -17.24 -9.36
C ILE A 147 14.77 -15.98 -8.49
N ASP A 148 15.72 -15.06 -8.68
CA ASP A 148 15.65 -13.72 -8.09
C ASP A 148 15.20 -12.69 -9.15
N PRO A 149 13.99 -12.09 -9.03
CA PRO A 149 13.55 -11.07 -9.97
C PRO A 149 14.43 -9.82 -10.00
N PHE A 150 15.30 -9.63 -9.01
CA PHE A 150 16.29 -8.55 -9.07
C PHE A 150 17.29 -8.75 -10.22
N ASP A 151 17.63 -9.99 -10.57
CA ASP A 151 18.55 -10.27 -11.69
C ASP A 151 17.96 -9.81 -13.03
N ALA A 152 16.64 -9.93 -13.20
CA ALA A 152 15.94 -9.39 -14.37
C ALA A 152 16.07 -7.86 -14.49
N LEU A 153 16.09 -7.15 -13.35
CA LEU A 153 16.29 -5.69 -13.31
C LEU A 153 17.73 -5.29 -13.59
N VAL A 154 18.70 -6.18 -13.30
CA VAL A 154 20.11 -5.97 -13.63
C VAL A 154 20.35 -6.22 -15.13
N GLU A 155 19.73 -7.27 -15.67
CA GLU A 155 19.82 -7.62 -17.09
C GLU A 155 19.16 -6.56 -17.98
N GLU A 156 17.93 -6.15 -17.67
CA GLU A 156 17.20 -5.14 -18.45
C GLU A 156 16.55 -4.06 -17.55
N PRO A 157 17.33 -3.01 -17.17
CA PRO A 157 16.89 -1.93 -16.29
C PRO A 157 15.79 -1.04 -16.87
N THR A 158 15.48 -1.15 -18.17
CA THR A 158 14.45 -0.34 -18.83
C THR A 158 13.19 -1.12 -19.21
N SER A 159 13.13 -2.40 -18.81
CA SER A 159 11.99 -3.31 -19.02
C SER A 159 10.66 -2.74 -18.49
N SER A 160 9.55 -3.30 -18.99
CA SER A 160 8.21 -2.99 -18.48
C SER A 160 8.08 -3.32 -16.98
N PHE A 161 8.75 -4.37 -16.50
CA PHE A 161 8.83 -4.70 -15.08
C PHE A 161 9.67 -3.69 -14.28
N ALA A 162 10.82 -3.24 -14.80
CA ALA A 162 11.62 -2.19 -14.18
C ALA A 162 10.83 -0.88 -14.02
N LYS A 163 10.08 -0.50 -15.07
CA LYS A 163 9.14 0.62 -15.03
C LYS A 163 8.08 0.40 -13.96
N PHE A 164 7.44 -0.78 -13.89
CA PHE A 164 6.47 -1.11 -12.85
C PHE A 164 7.06 -0.95 -11.43
N CYS A 165 8.27 -1.45 -11.19
CA CYS A 165 8.99 -1.30 -9.93
C CYS A 165 9.25 0.17 -9.59
N ARG A 166 9.69 0.97 -10.56
CA ARG A 166 9.90 2.43 -10.41
C ARG A 166 8.62 3.16 -10.00
N LEU A 167 7.48 2.78 -10.60
CA LEU A 167 6.19 3.39 -10.24
C LEU A 167 5.72 2.92 -8.86
N LYS A 168 5.85 1.63 -8.53
CA LYS A 168 5.23 1.04 -7.33
C LYS A 168 6.02 1.25 -6.04
N TYR A 169 7.34 1.26 -6.09
CA TYR A 169 8.16 1.42 -4.88
C TYR A 169 7.82 2.70 -4.09
N PRO A 170 7.73 3.89 -4.72
CA PRO A 170 7.38 5.13 -4.02
C PRO A 170 5.96 5.16 -3.43
N PHE A 171 5.05 4.34 -3.95
CA PHE A 171 3.69 4.18 -3.41
C PHE A 171 3.67 3.26 -2.20
N VAL A 172 4.48 2.20 -2.22
CA VAL A 172 4.59 1.24 -1.11
C VAL A 172 5.37 1.85 0.05
N VAL A 173 6.57 2.35 -0.21
CA VAL A 173 7.43 2.98 0.80
C VAL A 173 7.34 4.50 0.65
N HIS A 174 6.62 5.11 1.58
CA HIS A 174 6.41 6.55 1.63
C HIS A 174 7.72 7.28 2.00
N SER A 175 7.90 8.52 1.54
CA SER A 175 9.11 9.31 1.86
C SER A 175 9.36 9.43 3.37
N LYS A 176 8.30 9.63 4.17
CA LYS A 176 8.38 9.62 5.65
C LYS A 176 8.89 8.29 6.23
N MET A 177 8.54 7.16 5.61
CA MET A 177 9.07 5.86 6.01
C MET A 177 10.55 5.77 5.70
N GLU A 178 10.99 6.10 4.47
CA GLU A 178 12.41 6.07 4.11
C GLU A 178 13.25 7.01 4.98
N ALA A 179 12.79 8.25 5.19
CA ALA A 179 13.48 9.21 6.05
C ALA A 179 13.60 8.66 7.48
N SER A 180 12.60 7.94 7.99
CA SER A 180 12.68 7.31 9.30
C SER A 180 13.58 6.07 9.34
N PHE A 181 13.58 5.24 8.29
CA PHE A 181 14.32 3.99 8.25
C PHE A 181 15.81 4.18 7.97
N PHE A 182 16.13 5.17 7.13
CA PHE A 182 17.46 5.38 6.57
C PHE A 182 18.08 6.74 6.90
N GLY A 183 17.29 7.70 7.40
CA GLY A 183 17.74 9.07 7.64
C GLY A 183 17.89 9.93 6.38
N ASN A 184 17.57 9.40 5.20
CA ASN A 184 17.69 10.08 3.91
C ASN A 184 16.64 9.54 2.89
N LEU A 185 16.64 10.09 1.67
CA LEU A 185 15.76 9.69 0.56
C LEU A 185 16.58 9.21 -0.66
N ASP A 186 17.80 8.73 -0.43
CA ASP A 186 18.71 8.37 -1.52
C ASP A 186 18.18 7.16 -2.29
N GLN A 187 17.65 6.17 -1.58
CA GLN A 187 17.02 5.00 -2.19
C GLN A 187 15.84 5.41 -3.09
N ARG A 188 14.91 6.22 -2.57
CA ARG A 188 13.82 6.82 -3.36
C ARG A 188 14.31 7.48 -4.64
N THR A 189 15.29 8.38 -4.49
CA THR A 189 15.82 9.18 -5.60
C THR A 189 16.47 8.28 -6.65
N PHE A 190 17.21 7.27 -6.20
CA PHE A 190 17.83 6.28 -7.07
C PHE A 190 16.77 5.51 -7.89
N VAL A 191 15.71 5.05 -7.23
CA VAL A 191 14.58 4.36 -7.88
C VAL A 191 13.83 5.27 -8.85
N LEU A 192 13.53 6.50 -8.44
CA LEU A 192 12.86 7.48 -9.29
C LEU A 192 13.68 7.87 -10.52
N ASN A 193 14.99 7.73 -10.49
CA ASN A 193 15.88 7.88 -11.65
C ASN A 193 15.96 6.63 -12.53
N GLY A 194 15.14 5.61 -12.28
CA GLY A 194 15.10 4.38 -13.06
C GLY A 194 16.23 3.41 -12.74
N LYS A 195 16.90 3.56 -11.59
CA LYS A 195 17.94 2.63 -11.15
C LYS A 195 17.41 1.73 -10.03
N HIS A 196 18.04 0.58 -9.83
CA HIS A 196 17.58 -0.43 -8.87
C HIS A 196 18.62 -0.63 -7.77
N PRO A 197 18.38 -0.15 -6.54
CA PRO A 197 19.35 -0.22 -5.46
C PRO A 197 19.45 -1.64 -4.90
N ARG A 198 20.67 -2.12 -4.68
CA ARG A 198 20.93 -3.47 -4.13
C ARG A 198 20.86 -3.46 -2.59
N THR A 199 19.72 -3.05 -2.06
CA THR A 199 19.45 -3.05 -0.61
C THR A 199 18.49 -4.18 -0.24
N PRO A 200 18.58 -4.74 0.98
CA PRO A 200 17.71 -5.84 1.40
C PRO A 200 16.21 -5.50 1.30
N LEU A 201 15.82 -4.27 1.68
CA LEU A 201 14.43 -3.83 1.57
C LEU A 201 13.98 -3.76 0.10
N TYR A 202 14.81 -3.20 -0.79
CA TYR A 202 14.43 -3.07 -2.18
C TYR A 202 14.35 -4.44 -2.88
N GLN A 203 15.28 -5.35 -2.62
CA GLN A 203 15.22 -6.71 -3.15
C GLN A 203 13.99 -7.47 -2.67
N ALA A 204 13.61 -7.33 -1.39
CA ALA A 204 12.36 -7.87 -0.88
C ALA A 204 11.13 -7.26 -1.56
N PHE A 205 11.15 -5.95 -1.83
CA PHE A 205 10.10 -5.27 -2.59
C PHE A 205 10.00 -5.83 -4.01
N VAL A 206 11.12 -6.06 -4.71
CA VAL A 206 11.12 -6.59 -6.08
C VAL A 206 10.52 -7.99 -6.15
N LYS A 207 10.77 -8.84 -5.13
CA LYS A 207 10.12 -10.16 -5.00
C LYS A 207 8.60 -10.06 -4.88
N MET A 208 8.10 -9.09 -4.11
CA MET A 208 6.66 -8.80 -4.03
C MET A 208 6.12 -8.23 -5.33
N ALA A 209 6.86 -7.32 -5.98
CA ALA A 209 6.47 -6.69 -7.22
C ALA A 209 6.33 -7.70 -8.37
N LYS A 210 7.22 -8.70 -8.44
CA LYS A 210 7.16 -9.79 -9.43
C LYS A 210 5.76 -10.40 -9.49
N TRP A 211 5.24 -10.85 -8.36
CA TRP A 211 3.98 -11.61 -8.36
C TRP A 211 2.76 -10.77 -8.71
N VAL A 212 2.73 -9.50 -8.27
CA VAL A 212 1.64 -8.58 -8.66
C VAL A 212 1.72 -8.23 -10.15
N TRP A 213 2.93 -8.09 -10.69
CA TRP A 213 3.15 -7.84 -12.10
C TRP A 213 2.80 -9.06 -12.97
N VAL A 214 3.19 -10.27 -12.57
CA VAL A 214 2.78 -11.51 -13.25
C VAL A 214 1.26 -11.67 -13.23
N LEU A 215 0.62 -11.40 -12.08
CA LEU A 215 -0.84 -11.43 -11.95
C LEU A 215 -1.53 -10.42 -12.89
N GLN A 216 -0.93 -9.23 -13.09
CA GLN A 216 -1.42 -8.23 -14.04
C GLN A 216 -1.35 -8.72 -15.49
N GLY A 217 -0.30 -9.46 -15.83
CA GLY A 217 -0.10 -10.08 -17.15
C GLY A 217 -1.12 -11.18 -17.39
N LEU A 218 -1.24 -12.12 -16.45
CA LEU A 218 -2.24 -13.19 -16.52
C LEU A 218 -3.65 -12.65 -16.63
N ALA A 219 -4.01 -11.63 -15.84
CA ALA A 219 -5.34 -11.00 -15.91
C ALA A 219 -5.70 -10.45 -17.30
N ALA A 220 -4.71 -10.10 -18.11
CA ALA A 220 -4.91 -9.62 -19.48
C ALA A 220 -4.99 -10.75 -20.50
N SER A 221 -4.35 -11.88 -20.20
CA SER A 221 -4.33 -13.06 -21.08
C SER A 221 -5.54 -13.96 -20.89
N VAL A 222 -6.27 -13.87 -19.76
CA VAL A 222 -7.49 -14.65 -19.57
C VAL A 222 -8.59 -14.15 -20.52
N GLU A 223 -9.11 -15.04 -21.36
CA GLU A 223 -10.18 -14.76 -22.32
C GLU A 223 -11.44 -14.21 -21.62
N ALA A 224 -11.77 -14.75 -20.45
CA ALA A 224 -12.75 -14.16 -19.55
C ALA A 224 -12.11 -12.98 -18.79
N LYS A 225 -12.54 -11.75 -19.13
CA LYS A 225 -12.09 -10.50 -18.51
C LYS A 225 -11.98 -10.61 -16.99
N ALA A 226 -10.74 -10.59 -16.47
CA ALA A 226 -10.47 -10.61 -15.05
C ALA A 226 -10.71 -9.23 -14.43
N GLU A 227 -11.62 -9.15 -13.48
CA GLU A 227 -12.00 -7.91 -12.81
C GLU A 227 -11.66 -7.97 -11.32
N ILE A 228 -10.83 -7.03 -10.87
CA ILE A 228 -10.49 -6.87 -9.46
C ILE A 228 -11.68 -6.24 -8.70
N PHE A 229 -11.97 -6.74 -7.51
CA PHE A 229 -12.95 -6.13 -6.61
C PHE A 229 -12.39 -6.00 -5.19
N GLY A 230 -12.88 -5.00 -4.47
CA GLY A 230 -12.56 -4.78 -3.06
C GLY A 230 -13.79 -4.95 -2.17
N VAL A 231 -13.56 -5.21 -0.88
CA VAL A 231 -14.60 -5.32 0.14
C VAL A 231 -14.56 -4.09 1.03
N GLN A 232 -15.73 -3.53 1.33
CA GLN A 232 -15.85 -2.35 2.17
C GLN A 232 -15.81 -2.72 3.67
N ARG A 233 -15.19 -1.85 4.47
CA ARG A 233 -15.24 -1.92 5.93
C ARG A 233 -16.69 -1.82 6.40
N GLY A 234 -17.08 -2.66 7.36
CA GLY A 234 -18.43 -2.72 7.92
C GLY A 234 -19.43 -3.57 7.12
N SER A 235 -19.05 -4.13 5.97
CA SER A 235 -19.95 -5.03 5.22
C SER A 235 -20.14 -6.36 5.95
N GLU A 236 -21.29 -7.01 5.73
CA GLU A 236 -21.53 -8.38 6.17
C GLU A 236 -20.61 -9.36 5.42
N PHE A 237 -20.05 -10.32 6.15
CA PHE A 237 -19.19 -11.35 5.60
C PHE A 237 -19.99 -12.36 4.76
N SER A 238 -19.45 -12.73 3.60
CA SER A 238 -20.08 -13.68 2.69
C SER A 238 -19.04 -14.67 2.17
N GLU A 239 -19.20 -15.95 2.51
CA GLU A 239 -18.28 -17.02 2.12
C GLU A 239 -18.18 -17.23 0.60
N ASP A 240 -19.20 -16.80 -0.16
CA ASP A 240 -19.21 -16.91 -1.62
C ASP A 240 -18.06 -16.16 -2.30
N TYR A 241 -17.67 -15.00 -1.76
CA TYR A 241 -16.67 -14.12 -2.37
C TYR A 241 -15.64 -13.57 -1.37
N MET A 242 -15.69 -13.98 -0.10
CA MET A 242 -14.76 -13.56 0.94
C MET A 242 -14.13 -14.75 1.66
N GLU A 243 -12.89 -14.59 2.11
CA GLU A 243 -12.14 -15.54 2.93
C GLU A 243 -11.60 -14.81 4.17
N SER A 244 -11.81 -15.37 5.37
CA SER A 244 -11.23 -14.81 6.60
C SER A 244 -9.74 -15.12 6.68
N VAL A 245 -8.90 -14.12 6.99
CA VAL A 245 -7.47 -14.33 7.27
C VAL A 245 -7.19 -14.88 8.68
N VAL A 246 -8.22 -14.96 9.50
CA VAL A 246 -8.17 -15.52 10.86
C VAL A 246 -8.82 -16.90 10.80
N GLU A 247 -8.08 -17.94 11.21
CA GLU A 247 -8.56 -19.32 11.23
C GLU A 247 -9.68 -19.51 12.28
N ASP A 248 -10.72 -20.27 11.89
CA ASP A 248 -11.90 -20.62 12.72
C ASP A 248 -11.58 -21.71 13.77
N GLY A 249 -10.43 -21.65 14.45
CA GLY A 249 -10.03 -22.62 15.48
C GLY A 249 -10.30 -22.12 16.90
N PHE A 250 -11.27 -22.72 17.60
CA PHE A 250 -11.72 -22.48 19.01
C PHE A 250 -12.11 -21.03 19.40
N ASP A 251 -11.57 -20.03 18.71
CA ASP A 251 -11.67 -18.59 18.99
C ASP A 251 -12.79 -17.90 18.18
N ALA A 252 -13.34 -18.58 17.16
CA ALA A 252 -14.51 -18.11 16.40
C ALA A 252 -15.77 -17.99 17.28
N ALA A 253 -15.82 -18.68 18.42
CA ALA A 253 -16.89 -18.59 19.41
C ALA A 253 -16.94 -17.23 20.13
N VAL A 254 -15.87 -16.42 20.06
CA VAL A 254 -15.78 -15.15 20.81
C VAL A 254 -16.25 -13.97 19.97
N GLY A 255 -16.49 -14.15 18.66
CA GLY A 255 -16.98 -13.11 17.73
C GLY A 255 -18.44 -13.26 17.32
N VAL A 256 -19.17 -14.21 17.90
CA VAL A 256 -20.61 -14.32 17.70
C VAL A 256 -21.27 -13.28 18.59
N ASP A 257 -21.81 -12.22 18.00
CA ASP A 257 -22.89 -11.50 18.64
C ASP A 257 -24.04 -12.51 18.76
N ARG A 258 -24.18 -13.09 19.95
CA ARG A 258 -25.05 -14.26 20.23
C ARG A 258 -26.53 -13.96 19.97
N GLU A 259 -26.86 -12.72 19.65
CA GLU A 259 -28.22 -12.31 19.32
C GLU A 259 -28.49 -12.27 17.80
N GLN A 260 -27.48 -12.27 16.90
CA GLN A 260 -27.71 -12.21 15.43
C GLN A 260 -26.77 -13.00 14.51
N GLY A 261 -25.65 -13.59 14.96
CA GLY A 261 -24.82 -14.48 14.13
C GLY A 261 -24.11 -13.85 12.92
N ARG A 262 -24.22 -12.53 12.73
CA ARG A 262 -23.60 -11.81 11.61
C ARG A 262 -22.12 -11.55 11.85
N ARG A 263 -21.27 -11.99 10.93
CA ARG A 263 -19.83 -11.69 10.93
C ARG A 263 -19.59 -10.41 10.11
N ILE A 264 -18.93 -9.41 10.69
CA ILE A 264 -18.70 -8.10 10.04
C ILE A 264 -17.24 -7.96 9.61
N VAL A 265 -17.03 -7.43 8.40
CA VAL A 265 -15.70 -7.13 7.87
C VAL A 265 -15.12 -5.91 8.56
N GLY A 266 -14.00 -6.11 9.26
CA GLY A 266 -13.19 -5.03 9.81
C GLY A 266 -12.48 -4.25 8.71
N PHE A 267 -11.76 -4.96 7.83
CA PHE A 267 -11.10 -4.37 6.65
C PHE A 267 -10.67 -5.46 5.66
N MET A 268 -10.39 -5.05 4.42
CA MET A 268 -9.85 -5.91 3.37
C MET A 268 -8.33 -6.02 3.47
N VAL A 269 -7.81 -7.25 3.54
CA VAL A 269 -6.37 -7.56 3.54
C VAL A 269 -5.85 -7.76 2.11
N MET A 270 -6.62 -8.43 1.25
CA MET A 270 -6.29 -8.67 -0.16
C MET A 270 -7.55 -8.50 -1.02
N PRO A 271 -7.48 -7.82 -2.17
CA PRO A 271 -8.62 -7.76 -3.10
C PRO A 271 -8.98 -9.15 -3.65
N GLY A 272 -10.20 -9.30 -4.15
CA GLY A 272 -10.64 -10.49 -4.87
C GLY A 272 -10.66 -10.26 -6.38
N PHE A 273 -10.89 -11.34 -7.15
CA PHE A 273 -11.02 -11.29 -8.60
C PHE A 273 -12.25 -12.04 -9.08
N ARG A 274 -12.95 -11.47 -10.06
CA ARG A 274 -14.00 -12.15 -10.83
C ARG A 274 -13.46 -12.47 -12.21
N ILE A 275 -13.52 -13.74 -12.59
CA ILE A 275 -13.00 -14.25 -13.87
C ILE A 275 -14.13 -15.06 -14.52
N GLY A 276 -14.91 -14.40 -15.38
CA GLY A 276 -16.15 -14.99 -15.91
C GLY A 276 -17.12 -15.34 -14.78
N LYS A 277 -17.37 -16.64 -14.57
CA LYS A 277 -18.21 -17.17 -13.48
C LYS A 277 -17.43 -17.55 -12.22
N ALA A 278 -16.10 -17.66 -12.32
CA ALA A 278 -15.26 -18.00 -11.19
C ALA A 278 -14.99 -16.77 -10.32
N VAL A 279 -14.89 -16.99 -9.01
CA VAL A 279 -14.56 -15.96 -8.02
C VAL A 279 -13.34 -16.41 -7.22
N ILE A 280 -12.31 -15.57 -7.23
CA ILE A 280 -11.22 -15.65 -6.28
C ILE A 280 -11.58 -14.72 -5.13
N ARG A 281 -11.75 -15.33 -3.95
CA ARG A 281 -12.27 -14.66 -2.77
C ARG A 281 -11.32 -13.55 -2.30
N SER A 282 -11.90 -12.43 -1.88
CA SER A 282 -11.15 -11.37 -1.21
C SER A 282 -10.81 -11.81 0.21
N ARG A 283 -9.55 -11.63 0.61
CA ARG A 283 -9.14 -11.93 1.99
C ARG A 283 -9.46 -10.75 2.89
N VAL A 284 -10.23 -11.00 3.94
CA VAL A 284 -10.74 -9.99 4.85
C VAL A 284 -10.40 -10.32 6.29
N TYR A 285 -10.22 -9.28 7.10
CA TYR A 285 -10.11 -9.39 8.54
C TYR A 285 -11.48 -9.14 9.15
N LEU A 286 -11.98 -10.09 9.95
CA LEU A 286 -13.25 -9.96 10.66
C LEU A 286 -13.03 -9.27 12.01
N SER A 287 -13.85 -8.27 12.31
CA SER A 287 -13.75 -7.51 13.57
C SER A 287 -15.09 -7.50 14.29
N LYS A 288 -15.03 -7.43 15.61
CA LYS A 288 -16.16 -7.08 16.45
C LYS A 288 -16.32 -5.57 16.37
N MET A 289 -16.91 -5.07 15.29
CA MET A 289 -17.35 -3.69 15.31
C MET A 289 -18.59 -3.60 16.19
N GLU A 290 -18.54 -2.73 17.19
CA GLU A 290 -19.79 -2.18 17.73
C GLU A 290 -20.44 -1.43 16.56
N CYS A 291 -21.64 -1.86 16.18
CA CYS A 291 -22.45 -1.10 15.26
C CYS A 291 -22.69 0.25 15.96
N LEU A 292 -21.96 1.30 15.55
CA LEU A 292 -22.28 2.67 15.95
C LEU A 292 -23.64 2.97 15.30
N GLN A 293 -24.70 2.58 15.99
CA GLN A 293 -26.04 3.06 15.71
C GLN A 293 -25.94 4.58 15.84
N GLY A 294 -26.16 5.26 14.72
CA GLY A 294 -26.14 6.71 14.67
C GLY A 294 -27.13 7.25 15.68
N THR A 295 -26.62 7.85 16.76
CA THR A 295 -27.41 8.74 17.60
C THR A 295 -27.62 10.02 16.81
N THR A 296 -28.69 10.05 16.01
CA THR A 296 -29.28 11.31 15.56
C THR A 296 -30.01 11.89 16.76
N GLN A 297 -29.50 12.98 17.32
CA GLN A 297 -30.29 13.96 18.05
C GLN A 297 -30.45 15.19 17.17
#